data_AF-X6CM57-F1
#
_entry.id   AF-X6CM57-F1
#
_cell.length_a   1.000
_cell.length_b   1.000
_cell.length_c   1.000
_cell.angle_alpha   90.00
_cell.angle_beta   90.00
_cell.angle_gamma   90.00
#
_symmetry.space_group_name_H-M   'P 1'
#
loop_
_entity.id
_entity.type
_entity.pdbx_description
1 polymer ?
#
loop_
_entity_poly.entity_id
_entity_poly.type
_entity_poly.pdbx_seq_one_letter_code
_entity_poly.pdbx_strand_id
1 'polypeptide(L)' 'MKRFKSASQLQRFVSIHDPIANLFHFPCNTLSSAQHRDLRDAALRIWNKIACVAAA' A
#
# COMPACT_ATOMS: atom_id res chain seq x y z
N MET A 1 -15.54 11.09 -0.43
CA MET A 1 -14.12 11.43 -0.18
C MET A 1 -14.06 12.46 0.95
N LYS A 2 -13.22 12.26 1.98
CA LYS A 2 -12.98 13.30 2.99
C LYS A 2 -12.54 14.58 2.28
N ARG A 3 -13.10 15.73 2.66
CA ARG A 3 -12.66 17.02 2.11
C ARG A 3 -11.36 17.44 2.78
N PHE A 4 -10.33 17.72 1.97
CA PHE A 4 -9.08 18.33 2.44
C PHE A 4 -9.22 19.85 2.42
N LYS A 5 -8.63 20.52 3.42
CA LYS A 5 -8.69 21.98 3.53
C LYS A 5 -7.82 22.69 2.48
N SER A 6 -6.80 22.01 1.96
CA SER A 6 -5.89 22.55 0.94
C SER A 6 -5.31 21.46 0.04
N ALA A 7 -4.79 21.86 -1.13
CA ALA A 7 -4.10 20.97 -2.06
C ALA A 7 -2.84 20.34 -1.43
N SER A 8 -2.08 21.09 -0.61
CA SER A 8 -0.91 20.56 0.09
C SER A 8 -1.27 19.45 1.08
N GLN A 9 -2.42 19.57 1.74
CA GLN A 9 -2.88 18.55 2.67
C GLN A 9 -3.35 17.28 1.94
N LEU A 10 -3.97 17.43 0.77
CA LEU A 10 -4.25 16.31 -0.14
C LEU A 10 -2.95 15.67 -0.63
N GLN A 11 -1.99 16.46 -1.09
CA GLN A 11 -0.70 15.95 -1.59
C GLN A 11 0.02 15.16 -0.51
N ARG A 12 0.13 15.70 0.71
CA ARG A 12 0.75 14.99 1.84
C ARG A 12 0.04 13.67 2.17
N PHE A 13 -1.29 13.65 2.07
CA PHE A 13 -2.08 12.43 2.23
C PHE A 13 -1.79 11.42 1.12
N VAL A 14 -1.87 11.84 -0.15
CA VAL A 14 -1.63 10.97 -1.31
C VAL A 14 -0.18 10.48 -1.34
N SER A 15 0.83 11.31 -1.06
CA SER A 15 2.23 10.87 -1.03
C SER A 15 2.51 9.74 -0.02
N ILE A 16 1.72 9.64 1.06
CA ILE A 16 1.84 8.56 2.04
C ILE A 16 0.96 7.37 1.66
N HIS A 17 -0.26 7.61 1.20
CA HIS A 17 -1.25 6.56 0.94
C HIS A 17 -1.13 5.92 -0.45
N ASP A 18 -0.65 6.64 -1.45
CA ASP A 18 -0.52 6.16 -2.84
C ASP A 18 0.49 5.01 -2.94
N PRO A 19 1.69 5.07 -2.32
CA PRO A 19 2.59 3.92 -2.30
C PRO A 19 1.98 2.68 -1.62
N ILE A 20 1.19 2.88 -0.55
CA ILE A 20 0.51 1.78 0.14
C ILE A 20 -0.55 1.16 -0.78
N ALA A 21 -1.41 1.99 -1.36
CA ALA A 21 -2.48 1.52 -2.25
C ALA A 21 -1.89 0.76 -3.44
N ASN A 22 -0.86 1.31 -4.09
CA ASN A 22 -0.21 0.68 -5.24
C ASN A 22 0.47 -0.65 -4.87
N LEU A 23 1.09 -0.75 -3.68
CA LEU A 23 1.79 -1.95 -3.25
C LEU A 23 0.86 -3.15 -2.99
N PHE A 24 -0.41 -2.90 -2.64
CA PHE A 24 -1.41 -3.93 -2.37
C PHE A 24 -2.51 -4.02 -3.44
N HIS A 25 -2.41 -3.26 -4.54
CA HIS A 25 -3.39 -3.28 -5.61
C HIS A 25 -3.15 -4.45 -6.56
N PHE A 26 -3.70 -5.61 -6.22
CA PHE A 26 -3.66 -6.81 -7.06
C PHE A 26 -5.04 -7.07 -7.71
N PRO A 27 -5.10 -7.48 -8.98
CA PRO A 27 -6.36 -7.85 -9.62
C PRO A 27 -6.93 -9.14 -9.01
N CYS A 28 -8.04 -9.01 -8.28
CA CYS A 28 -8.68 -10.11 -7.54
C CYS A 28 -9.19 -11.24 -8.47
N ASN A 29 -9.65 -10.89 -9.67
CA ASN A 29 -10.35 -11.84 -10.54
C ASN A 29 -9.42 -12.64 -11.47
N THR A 30 -8.12 -12.34 -11.46
CA THR A 30 -7.13 -12.99 -12.36
C THR A 30 -6.12 -13.84 -11.60
N LEU A 31 -6.18 -13.84 -10.27
CA LEU A 31 -5.20 -14.51 -9.41
C LEU A 31 -5.89 -15.56 -8.54
N SER A 32 -5.24 -16.71 -8.42
CA SER A 32 -5.64 -17.71 -7.42
C SER A 32 -5.39 -17.19 -6.00
N SER A 33 -6.07 -17.78 -5.02
CA SER A 33 -5.86 -17.43 -3.61
C SER A 33 -4.42 -17.66 -3.14
N ALA A 34 -3.69 -18.62 -3.72
CA ALA A 34 -2.28 -18.85 -3.41
C ALA A 34 -1.41 -17.69 -3.88
N GLN A 35 -1.54 -17.30 -5.15
CA GLN A 35 -0.83 -16.14 -5.71
C GLN A 35 -1.14 -14.86 -4.94
N HIS A 36 -2.37 -14.69 -4.49
CA HIS A 36 -2.75 -13.53 -3.69
C HIS A 36 -2.07 -13.50 -2.32
N ARG A 37 -1.82 -14.66 -1.69
CA ARG A 37 -1.05 -14.73 -0.43
C ARG A 37 0.42 -14.40 -0.68
N ASP A 38 1.03 -14.98 -1.73
CA ASP A 38 2.44 -14.76 -2.06
C ASP A 38 2.73 -13.28 -2.36
N LEU A 39 1.86 -12.64 -3.15
CA LEU A 39 1.95 -11.21 -3.46
C LEU A 39 1.76 -10.35 -2.22
N ARG A 40 0.84 -10.72 -1.33
CA ARG A 40 0.61 -10.01 -0.06
C ARG A 40 1.82 -10.11 0.88
N ASP A 41 2.47 -11.26 0.96
CA ASP A 41 3.68 -11.45 1.75
C ASP A 41 4.85 -10.65 1.19
N ALA A 42 5.02 -10.63 -0.14
CA ALA A 42 6.02 -9.80 -0.81
C ALA A 42 5.77 -8.30 -0.55
N ALA A 43 4.53 -7.84 -0.69
CA ALA A 43 4.12 -6.48 -0.38
C ALA A 43 4.41 -6.10 1.08
N LEU A 44 4.10 -6.98 2.04
CA LEU A 44 4.41 -6.76 3.46
C LEU A 44 5.91 -6.62 3.73
N ARG A 45 6.76 -7.42 3.08
CA ARG A 45 8.22 -7.30 3.20
C ARG A 45 8.73 -5.96 2.68
N ILE A 46 8.18 -5.47 1.56
CA ILE A 46 8.52 -4.16 1.00
C ILE A 46 8.03 -3.05 1.93
N TRP A 47 6.80 -3.17 2.43
CA TRP A 47 6.23 -2.21 3.38
C TRP A 47 7.06 -2.06 4.64
N ASN A 48 7.53 -3.16 5.25
CA ASN A 48 8.39 -3.10 6.42
C ASN A 48 9.70 -2.32 6.17
N LYS A 49 10.28 -2.45 4.96
CA LYS A 49 11.46 -1.68 4.55
C LYS A 49 11.15 -0.20 4.40
N ILE A 50 10.02 0.16 3.77
CA ILE A 50 9.60 1.55 3.58
C ILE A 50 9.27 2.21 4.91
N ALA A 51 8.57 1.49 5.79
CA ALA A 51 8.14 1.98 7.09
C ALA A 51 9.27 1.97 8.14
N CYS A 52 10.47 1.51 7.78
CA CYS A 52 11.59 1.30 8.72
C CYS A 52 11.19 0.53 9.98
N VAL A 53 10.24 -0.41 9.85
CA VAL A 53 9.78 -1.23 10.96
C VAL A 53 10.79 -2.35 11.15
N ALA A 54 11.51 -2.33 12.28
CA ALA A 54 12.41 -3.43 12.65
C ALA A 54 11.58 -4.72 12.84
N ALA A 55 12.12 -5.85 12.39
CA ALA A 55 11.54 -7.16 12.72
C ALA A 55 11.57 -7.32 14.25
N ALA A 56 10.40 -7.60 14.83
CA ALA A 56 10.22 -7.81 16.27
C ALA A 56 10.78 -9.17 16.71
#